data_AF-A0A966F7V1-F1
#
_entry.id   AF-A0A966F7V1-F1
#
_cell.length_a   1.000
_cell.length_b   1.000
_cell.length_c   1.000
_cell.angle_alpha   90.00
_cell.angle_beta   90.00
_cell.angle_gamma   90.00
#
_symmetry.space_group_name_H-M   'P 1'
#
loop_
_entity.id
_entity.type
_entity.pdbx_description
1 polymer ?
#
loop_
_entity_poly.entity_id
_entity_poly.type
_entity_poly.pdbx_seq_one_letter_code
_entity_poly.pdbx_strand_id
1 'polypeptide(L)'
;MPIVKNDEQGRLLLPEEFLQRRHIAAQTEYWLDEREGDLILHPRLPDIRKLYIEPTTACNLNCRTCIRNVWEDPQARMSMQTFRRILESLEALPDLKRVIFTGFGEPLVHSDILEMIAAVRERGLAVTLGSNGLLLNSEISRELVRLGVERVVISVDGVKPETYAGIRGATLSQVLDNIRGLNEAKRQLGSLYPALGIEFVALKTNLDELPQLTELATHLNAARVLVSNVLAYSEEMRAEMLYGYEPRPPFMAQGWPVRADAWVMWGTLDLPRMHWGAERRCRFVQDRAVVVGWDGGLAPCYALCHNYSYFAIDGQKKQVSRY
;
A
#
# COMPACT_ATOMS: atom_id res chain seq x y z
N MET A 1 21.96 27.90 18.55
CA MET A 1 21.86 27.68 17.09
C MET A 1 23.05 28.37 16.44
N PRO A 2 23.75 27.76 15.46
CA PRO A 2 24.82 28.46 14.75
C PRO A 2 24.23 29.66 14.00
N ILE A 3 24.91 30.81 14.05
CA ILE A 3 24.56 31.99 13.26
C ILE A 3 25.15 31.78 11.86
N VAL A 4 24.30 31.85 10.82
CA VAL A 4 24.73 31.79 9.42
C VAL A 4 24.63 33.20 8.84
N LYS A 5 25.69 33.65 8.16
CA LYS A 5 25.72 34.92 7.42
C LYS A 5 25.92 34.60 5.93
N ASN A 6 25.26 35.37 5.08
CA ASN A 6 25.58 35.38 3.67
C ASN A 6 26.95 36.06 3.44
N ASP A 7 27.65 35.66 2.38
CA ASP A 7 28.84 36.35 1.93
C ASP A 7 28.51 37.62 1.11
N GLU A 8 29.54 38.33 0.64
CA GLU A 8 29.39 39.55 -0.16
C GLU A 8 28.65 39.32 -1.49
N GLN A 9 28.59 38.07 -1.96
CA GLN A 9 27.85 37.67 -3.16
C GLN A 9 26.44 37.16 -2.84
N GLY A 10 26.02 37.23 -1.57
CA GLY A 10 24.70 36.79 -1.11
C GLY A 10 24.55 35.27 -0.94
N ARG A 11 25.65 34.49 -0.98
CA ARG A 11 25.60 33.02 -0.83
C ARG A 11 25.51 32.64 0.64
N LEU A 12 24.55 31.78 0.98
CA LEU A 12 24.43 31.18 2.31
C LEU A 12 25.44 30.05 2.49
N LEU A 13 26.42 30.24 3.37
CA LEU A 13 27.45 29.24 3.68
C LEU A 13 27.10 28.50 4.97
N LEU A 14 26.73 27.22 4.86
CA LEU A 14 26.46 26.39 6.02
C LEU A 14 27.77 25.95 6.71
N PRO A 15 27.86 26.00 8.06
CA PRO A 15 29.06 25.59 8.78
C PRO A 15 29.43 24.12 8.52
N GLU A 16 30.72 23.83 8.37
CA GLU A 16 31.20 22.47 8.06
C GLU A 16 30.78 21.44 9.13
N GLU A 17 30.90 21.79 10.42
CA GLU A 17 30.44 20.94 11.53
C GLU A 17 28.94 20.61 11.44
N PHE A 18 28.12 21.55 10.94
CA PHE A 18 26.69 21.31 10.75
C PHE A 18 26.46 20.28 9.65
N LEU A 19 27.17 20.40 8.52
CA LEU A 19 27.10 19.46 7.40
C LEU A 19 27.55 18.06 7.82
N GLN A 20 28.70 17.95 8.52
CA GLN A 20 29.23 16.68 9.01
C GLN A 20 28.28 16.00 9.98
N ARG A 21 27.75 16.72 10.99
CA ARG A 21 26.79 16.19 11.96
C ARG A 21 25.49 15.72 11.32
N ARG A 22 25.09 16.32 10.20
CA ARG A 22 23.88 15.96 9.45
C ARG A 22 24.14 14.95 8.33
N HIS A 23 25.40 14.51 8.17
CA HIS A 23 25.85 13.60 7.10
C HIS A 23 25.43 14.09 5.70
N ILE A 24 25.50 15.40 5.48
CA ILE A 24 25.18 16.02 4.20
C ILE A 24 26.42 15.93 3.30
N ALA A 25 26.27 15.30 2.13
CA ALA A 25 27.36 15.19 1.16
C ALA A 25 27.67 16.55 0.50
N ALA A 26 28.92 16.73 0.06
CA ALA A 26 29.29 17.85 -0.79
C ALA A 26 28.45 17.86 -2.07
N GLN A 27 28.10 19.05 -2.56
CA GLN A 27 27.29 19.24 -3.78
C GLN A 27 25.87 18.63 -3.71
N THR A 28 25.32 18.40 -2.51
CA THR A 28 23.90 18.04 -2.36
C THR A 28 23.03 19.15 -2.95
N GLU A 29 22.12 18.81 -3.85
CA GLU A 29 21.12 19.73 -4.37
C GLU A 29 19.95 19.87 -3.39
N TYR A 30 19.32 21.04 -3.37
CA TYR A 30 18.18 21.33 -2.49
C TYR A 30 17.04 21.95 -3.27
N TRP A 31 15.81 21.59 -2.88
CA TRP A 31 14.64 22.41 -3.14
C TRP A 31 14.57 23.52 -2.11
N LEU A 32 14.35 24.75 -2.59
CA LEU A 32 14.09 25.92 -1.77
C LEU A 32 12.57 26.08 -1.62
N ASP A 33 12.09 26.06 -0.40
CA ASP A 33 10.68 26.26 -0.03
C ASP A 33 10.57 27.39 1.01
N GLU A 34 9.40 28.01 1.10
CA GLU A 34 9.09 29.07 2.07
C GLU A 34 7.77 28.75 2.76
N ARG A 35 7.76 28.70 4.09
CA ARG A 35 6.54 28.42 4.86
C ARG A 35 6.44 29.32 6.08
N GLU A 36 5.34 30.05 6.19
CA GLU A 36 5.08 30.93 7.32
C GLU A 36 6.21 31.97 7.54
N GLY A 37 6.92 32.34 6.47
CA GLY A 37 8.07 33.25 6.49
C GLY A 37 9.43 32.58 6.78
N ASP A 38 9.45 31.26 7.06
CA ASP A 38 10.68 30.49 7.23
C ASP A 38 11.25 30.02 5.89
N LEU A 39 12.57 30.16 5.72
CA LEU A 39 13.32 29.56 4.62
C LEU A 39 13.61 28.08 4.91
N ILE A 40 13.16 27.20 4.05
CA ILE A 40 13.31 25.75 4.20
C ILE A 40 14.10 25.18 3.01
N LEU A 41 15.13 24.40 3.32
CA LEU A 41 15.91 23.65 2.32
C LEU A 41 15.62 22.16 2.44
N HIS A 42 15.05 21.57 1.39
CA HIS A 42 14.80 20.14 1.32
C HIS A 42 15.87 19.47 0.43
N PRO A 43 16.67 18.53 0.94
CA PRO A 43 17.67 17.86 0.12
C PRO A 43 16.97 17.06 -0.98
N ARG A 44 17.46 17.20 -2.22
CA ARG A 44 16.97 16.47 -3.39
C ARG A 44 17.73 15.15 -3.48
N LEU A 45 17.16 14.08 -2.91
CA LEU A 45 17.77 12.76 -2.86
C LEU A 45 16.95 11.75 -3.68
N PRO A 46 17.58 10.85 -4.44
CA PRO A 46 16.89 9.75 -5.13
C PRO A 46 16.62 8.56 -4.17
N ASP A 47 16.05 8.86 -3.02
CA ASP A 47 16.04 7.96 -1.86
C ASP A 47 14.74 7.15 -1.69
N ILE A 48 13.96 7.03 -2.77
CA ILE A 48 12.75 6.22 -2.84
C ILE A 48 13.08 4.76 -2.55
N ARG A 49 12.35 4.13 -1.64
CA ARG A 49 12.55 2.74 -1.22
C ARG A 49 11.45 1.81 -1.68
N LYS A 50 10.24 2.34 -1.91
CA LYS A 50 9.07 1.58 -2.33
C LYS A 50 8.40 2.26 -3.52
N LEU A 51 8.21 1.50 -4.59
CA LEU A 51 7.46 1.93 -5.75
C LEU A 51 6.14 1.19 -5.81
N TYR A 52 5.05 1.91 -5.79
CA TYR A 52 3.73 1.40 -5.99
C TYR A 52 3.36 1.57 -7.46
N ILE A 53 2.87 0.52 -8.12
CA ILE A 53 2.45 0.55 -9.52
C ILE A 53 1.01 0.08 -9.58
N GLU A 54 0.13 0.92 -10.12
CA GLU A 54 -1.24 0.55 -10.46
C GLU A 54 -1.27 0.04 -11.91
N PRO A 55 -1.28 -1.28 -12.15
CA PRO A 55 -1.27 -1.82 -13.50
C PRO A 55 -2.62 -1.57 -14.21
N THR A 56 -3.71 -1.45 -13.47
CA THR A 56 -5.04 -1.24 -14.03
C THR A 56 -5.99 -0.65 -12.99
N THR A 57 -6.98 0.12 -13.46
CA THR A 57 -8.14 0.57 -12.68
C THR A 57 -9.35 -0.36 -12.85
N ALA A 58 -9.26 -1.37 -13.72
CA ALA A 58 -10.27 -2.40 -13.89
C ALA A 58 -10.22 -3.39 -12.72
N CYS A 59 -11.36 -3.96 -12.36
CA CYS A 59 -11.47 -4.97 -11.32
C CYS A 59 -12.66 -5.87 -11.63
N ASN A 60 -12.56 -7.15 -11.28
CA ASN A 60 -13.62 -8.13 -11.37
C ASN A 60 -14.65 -8.00 -10.23
N LEU A 61 -14.51 -7.01 -9.35
CA LEU A 61 -15.43 -6.70 -8.25
C LEU A 61 -15.86 -5.23 -8.26
N ASN A 62 -16.98 -4.97 -7.61
CA ASN A 62 -17.50 -3.63 -7.33
C ASN A 62 -17.87 -3.47 -5.84
N CYS A 63 -16.87 -3.63 -4.97
CA CYS A 63 -17.05 -3.67 -3.52
C CYS A 63 -17.78 -2.41 -3.00
N ARG A 64 -18.63 -2.59 -1.98
CA ARG A 64 -19.40 -1.50 -1.34
C ARG A 64 -18.49 -0.37 -0.83
N THR A 65 -17.31 -0.70 -0.33
CA THR A 65 -16.33 0.23 0.26
C THR A 65 -15.34 0.83 -0.75
N CYS A 66 -15.46 0.49 -2.04
CA CYS A 66 -14.47 0.89 -3.03
C CYS A 66 -14.64 2.35 -3.46
N ILE A 67 -13.53 3.10 -3.51
CA ILE A 67 -13.48 4.47 -4.03
C ILE A 67 -13.93 4.57 -5.49
N ARG A 68 -13.81 3.48 -6.26
CA ARG A 68 -14.18 3.40 -7.68
C ARG A 68 -15.64 3.70 -7.94
N ASN A 69 -16.49 3.60 -6.92
CA ASN A 69 -17.90 3.94 -7.00
C ASN A 69 -18.17 5.46 -7.02
N VAL A 70 -17.17 6.30 -6.72
CA VAL A 70 -17.34 7.77 -6.61
C VAL A 70 -16.23 8.57 -7.29
N TRP A 71 -15.32 7.91 -8.00
CA TRP A 71 -14.26 8.55 -8.75
C TRP A 71 -14.67 8.78 -10.21
N GLU A 72 -13.88 9.55 -10.95
CA GLU A 72 -14.19 9.90 -12.35
C GLU A 72 -13.26 9.21 -13.36
N ASP A 73 -12.34 8.38 -12.87
CA ASP A 73 -11.30 7.77 -13.70
C ASP A 73 -11.83 6.62 -14.57
N PRO A 74 -11.32 6.48 -15.80
CA PRO A 74 -11.76 5.44 -16.72
C PRO A 74 -11.30 4.05 -16.26
N GLN A 75 -11.97 3.01 -16.74
CA GLN A 75 -11.41 1.66 -16.70
C GLN A 75 -10.28 1.55 -17.73
N ALA A 76 -9.05 1.41 -17.25
CA ALA A 76 -7.85 1.48 -18.06
C ALA A 76 -6.80 0.47 -17.59
N ARG A 77 -5.86 0.18 -18.48
CA ARG A 77 -4.75 -0.76 -18.27
C ARG A 77 -3.45 -0.10 -18.70
N MET A 78 -2.40 -0.31 -17.93
CA MET A 78 -1.07 0.20 -18.24
C MET A 78 -0.52 -0.49 -19.48
N SER A 79 -0.15 0.30 -20.49
CA SER A 79 0.53 -0.27 -21.64
C SER A 79 1.91 -0.80 -21.26
N MET A 80 2.36 -1.88 -21.90
CA MET A 80 3.72 -2.37 -21.72
C MET A 80 4.78 -1.35 -22.17
N GLN A 81 4.44 -0.41 -23.06
CA GLN A 81 5.32 0.72 -23.41
C GLN A 81 5.52 1.65 -22.21
N THR A 82 4.45 2.04 -21.52
CA THR A 82 4.50 2.84 -20.29
C THR A 82 5.31 2.10 -19.22
N PHE A 83 5.04 0.82 -19.03
CA PHE A 83 5.75 0.01 -18.04
C PHE A 83 7.27 -0.09 -18.32
N ARG A 84 7.68 -0.26 -19.58
CA ARG A 84 9.12 -0.27 -19.95
C ARG A 84 9.81 1.05 -19.59
N ARG A 85 9.15 2.20 -19.81
CA ARG A 85 9.68 3.51 -19.39
C ARG A 85 9.84 3.63 -17.88
N ILE A 86 8.93 3.04 -17.10
CA ILE A 86 9.05 2.96 -15.63
C ILE A 86 10.29 2.15 -15.28
N LEU A 87 10.48 0.99 -15.91
CA LEU A 87 11.63 0.11 -15.67
C LEU A 87 12.98 0.79 -15.98
N GLU A 88 13.06 1.54 -17.08
CA GLU A 88 14.24 2.35 -17.44
C GLU A 88 14.55 3.40 -16.37
N SER A 89 13.52 3.97 -15.74
CA SER A 89 13.69 4.99 -14.70
C SER A 89 14.15 4.43 -13.35
N LEU A 90 14.08 3.11 -13.13
CA LEU A 90 14.42 2.51 -11.83
C LEU A 90 15.92 2.58 -11.52
N GLU A 91 16.78 2.64 -12.55
CA GLU A 91 18.24 2.78 -12.38
C GLU A 91 18.63 4.08 -11.66
N ALA A 92 17.79 5.11 -11.78
CA ALA A 92 17.96 6.37 -11.07
C ALA A 92 17.58 6.31 -9.58
N LEU A 93 17.09 5.16 -9.08
CA LEU A 93 16.62 4.96 -7.71
C LEU A 93 17.45 3.88 -6.99
N PRO A 94 18.70 4.18 -6.59
CA PRO A 94 19.63 3.19 -6.02
C PRO A 94 19.14 2.56 -4.69
N ASP A 95 18.29 3.29 -3.98
CA ASP A 95 17.70 2.86 -2.71
C ASP A 95 16.40 2.06 -2.87
N LEU A 96 15.89 1.91 -4.10
CA LEU A 96 14.65 1.18 -4.35
C LEU A 96 14.84 -0.30 -3.96
N LYS A 97 13.99 -0.79 -3.06
CA LYS A 97 14.06 -2.19 -2.60
C LYS A 97 12.84 -3.00 -3.00
N ARG A 98 11.69 -2.35 -3.22
CA ARG A 98 10.42 -3.05 -3.42
C ARG A 98 9.53 -2.35 -4.43
N VAL A 99 8.95 -3.14 -5.32
CA VAL A 99 7.80 -2.76 -6.14
C VAL A 99 6.55 -3.44 -5.61
N ILE A 100 5.46 -2.71 -5.50
CA ILE A 100 4.17 -3.21 -5.07
C ILE A 100 3.18 -3.01 -6.22
N PHE A 101 2.71 -4.11 -6.80
CA PHE A 101 1.61 -4.09 -7.75
C PHE A 101 0.30 -4.09 -6.97
N THR A 102 -0.32 -2.92 -6.89
CA THR A 102 -1.63 -2.71 -6.26
C THR A 102 -2.19 -1.37 -6.73
N GLY A 103 -3.44 -1.10 -6.39
CA GLY A 103 -4.14 0.13 -6.73
C GLY A 103 -5.58 0.00 -6.26
N PHE A 104 -6.48 0.77 -6.88
CA PHE A 104 -7.91 0.59 -6.61
C PHE A 104 -8.56 -0.46 -7.51
N GLY A 105 -7.91 -0.85 -8.61
CA GLY A 105 -8.26 -2.00 -9.46
C GLY A 105 -7.78 -3.35 -8.93
N GLU A 106 -7.93 -4.41 -9.72
CA GLU A 106 -7.38 -5.75 -9.45
C GLU A 106 -6.20 -6.03 -10.39
N PRO A 107 -4.96 -6.09 -9.88
CA PRO A 107 -3.78 -6.38 -10.70
C PRO A 107 -3.89 -7.67 -11.53
N LEU A 108 -4.50 -8.73 -11.00
CA LEU A 108 -4.64 -10.00 -11.72
C LEU A 108 -5.63 -9.96 -12.91
N VAL A 109 -6.38 -8.86 -13.10
CA VAL A 109 -7.19 -8.62 -14.31
C VAL A 109 -6.33 -8.12 -15.49
N HIS A 110 -5.11 -7.66 -15.23
CA HIS A 110 -4.20 -7.20 -16.27
C HIS A 110 -3.52 -8.40 -16.95
N SER A 111 -3.64 -8.53 -18.28
CA SER A 111 -3.11 -9.67 -19.04
C SER A 111 -1.61 -9.88 -18.84
N ASP A 112 -0.87 -8.76 -18.75
CA ASP A 112 0.60 -8.79 -18.72
C ASP A 112 1.15 -8.74 -17.29
N ILE A 113 0.32 -8.92 -16.25
CA ILE A 113 0.76 -8.76 -14.86
C ILE A 113 1.92 -9.68 -14.48
N LEU A 114 1.93 -10.93 -14.96
CA LEU A 114 3.02 -11.87 -14.68
C LEU A 114 4.32 -11.47 -15.39
N GLU A 115 4.24 -10.94 -16.61
CA GLU A 115 5.39 -10.37 -17.34
C GLU A 115 5.94 -9.14 -16.61
N MET A 116 5.06 -8.26 -16.13
CA MET A 116 5.46 -7.09 -15.33
C MET A 116 6.17 -7.50 -14.04
N ILE A 117 5.66 -8.51 -13.34
CA ILE A 117 6.29 -9.06 -12.14
C ILE A 117 7.66 -9.66 -12.47
N ALA A 118 7.76 -10.47 -13.52
CA ALA A 118 9.01 -11.09 -13.96
C ALA A 118 10.09 -10.02 -14.23
N ALA A 119 9.76 -9.00 -15.00
CA ALA A 119 10.69 -7.92 -15.35
C ALA A 119 11.20 -7.13 -14.14
N VAL A 120 10.39 -6.98 -13.08
CA VAL A 120 10.85 -6.39 -11.82
C VAL A 120 11.77 -7.34 -11.05
N ARG A 121 11.44 -8.63 -11.01
CA ARG A 121 12.24 -9.64 -10.30
C ARG A 121 13.61 -9.85 -10.94
N GLU A 122 13.73 -9.77 -12.26
CA GLU A 122 14.99 -9.80 -13.00
C GLU A 122 15.97 -8.68 -12.58
N ARG A 123 15.45 -7.56 -12.06
CA ARG A 123 16.24 -6.43 -11.52
C ARG A 123 16.62 -6.61 -10.05
N GLY A 124 16.33 -7.77 -9.45
CA GLY A 124 16.63 -8.07 -8.05
C GLY A 124 15.73 -7.34 -7.04
N LEU A 125 14.64 -6.70 -7.48
CA LEU A 125 13.73 -5.97 -6.61
C LEU A 125 12.71 -6.91 -5.96
N ALA A 126 12.40 -6.69 -4.68
CA ALA A 126 11.31 -7.38 -4.01
C ALA A 126 9.96 -7.04 -4.63
N VAL A 127 9.09 -8.03 -4.83
CA VAL A 127 7.73 -7.81 -5.33
C VAL A 127 6.70 -8.08 -4.26
N THR A 128 5.68 -7.22 -4.18
CA THR A 128 4.45 -7.47 -3.44
C THR A 128 3.26 -7.31 -4.37
N LEU A 129 2.34 -8.26 -4.32
CA LEU A 129 1.09 -8.22 -5.09
C LEU A 129 -0.07 -8.03 -4.11
N GLY A 130 -0.82 -6.94 -4.26
CA GLY A 130 -2.14 -6.78 -3.63
C GLY A 130 -3.22 -7.37 -4.52
N SER A 131 -4.17 -8.13 -3.97
CA SER A 131 -5.25 -8.74 -4.74
C SER A 131 -6.51 -8.97 -3.88
N ASN A 132 -7.67 -9.03 -4.53
CA ASN A 132 -8.91 -9.56 -3.95
C ASN A 132 -8.92 -11.09 -3.85
N GLY A 133 -7.96 -11.77 -4.47
CA GLY A 133 -7.74 -13.21 -4.33
C GLY A 133 -8.66 -14.10 -5.16
N LEU A 134 -9.66 -13.59 -5.88
CA LEU A 134 -10.58 -14.42 -6.67
C LEU A 134 -9.92 -15.04 -7.90
N LEU A 135 -8.95 -14.35 -8.50
CA LEU A 135 -8.23 -14.80 -9.70
C LEU A 135 -6.95 -15.59 -9.36
N LEU A 136 -6.68 -15.82 -8.08
CA LEU A 136 -5.51 -16.57 -7.60
C LEU A 136 -5.73 -18.08 -7.74
N ASN A 137 -5.92 -18.56 -8.97
CA ASN A 137 -6.09 -19.97 -9.26
C ASN A 137 -4.76 -20.75 -9.12
N SER A 138 -4.79 -22.07 -9.35
CA SER A 138 -3.61 -22.94 -9.23
C SER A 138 -2.45 -22.55 -10.15
N GLU A 139 -2.75 -22.13 -11.38
CA GLU A 139 -1.75 -21.72 -12.37
C GLU A 139 -1.07 -20.41 -11.93
N ILE A 140 -1.85 -19.36 -11.66
CA ILE A 140 -1.33 -18.08 -11.17
C ILE A 140 -0.54 -18.28 -9.88
N SER A 141 -1.04 -19.09 -8.95
CA SER A 141 -0.34 -19.39 -7.70
C SER A 141 1.04 -20.00 -7.92
N ARG A 142 1.16 -20.98 -8.84
CA ARG A 142 2.45 -21.60 -9.18
C ARG A 142 3.40 -20.62 -9.84
N GLU A 143 2.89 -19.76 -10.73
CA GLU A 143 3.72 -18.74 -11.39
C GLU A 143 4.24 -17.69 -10.40
N LEU A 144 3.40 -17.20 -9.48
CA LEU A 144 3.85 -16.26 -8.44
C LEU A 144 4.95 -16.85 -7.55
N VAL A 145 4.86 -18.15 -7.24
CA VAL A 145 5.92 -18.87 -6.49
C VAL A 145 7.20 -18.98 -7.32
N ARG A 146 7.11 -19.38 -8.60
CA ARG A 146 8.25 -19.52 -9.53
C ARG A 146 8.99 -18.20 -9.77
N LEU A 147 8.23 -17.10 -9.94
CA LEU A 147 8.78 -15.75 -10.10
C LEU A 147 9.43 -15.23 -8.81
N GLY A 148 9.27 -15.92 -7.68
CA GLY A 148 9.82 -15.51 -6.40
C GLY A 148 9.16 -14.24 -5.87
N VAL A 149 7.85 -14.08 -6.07
CA VAL A 149 7.09 -13.00 -5.44
C VAL A 149 7.23 -13.14 -3.93
N GLU A 150 7.71 -12.09 -3.25
CA GLU A 150 7.97 -12.18 -1.82
C GLU A 150 6.69 -12.13 -0.99
N ARG A 151 5.69 -11.35 -1.41
CA ARG A 151 4.47 -11.14 -0.65
C ARG A 151 3.24 -11.10 -1.54
N VAL A 152 2.20 -11.78 -1.10
CA VAL A 152 0.85 -11.66 -1.65
C VAL A 152 -0.04 -11.20 -0.51
N VAL A 153 -0.72 -10.08 -0.70
CA VAL A 153 -1.62 -9.48 0.29
C VAL A 153 -3.04 -9.58 -0.24
N ILE A 154 -3.88 -10.37 0.46
CA ILE A 154 -5.26 -10.63 0.05
C ILE A 154 -6.23 -9.82 0.89
N SER A 155 -7.10 -9.10 0.20
CA SER A 155 -8.22 -8.38 0.79
C SER A 155 -9.30 -9.35 1.32
N VAL A 156 -9.54 -9.36 2.64
CA VAL A 156 -10.58 -10.16 3.31
C VAL A 156 -11.30 -9.28 4.33
N ASP A 157 -12.37 -8.58 3.92
CA ASP A 157 -13.09 -7.61 4.78
C ASP A 157 -14.23 -8.22 5.61
N GLY A 158 -14.23 -9.53 5.76
CA GLY A 158 -15.24 -10.27 6.54
C GLY A 158 -14.78 -11.71 6.70
N VAL A 159 -14.89 -12.23 7.92
CA VAL A 159 -14.58 -13.63 8.25
C VAL A 159 -15.84 -14.50 8.19
N LYS A 160 -17.02 -13.87 8.27
CA LYS A 160 -18.30 -14.53 8.01
C LYS A 160 -18.70 -14.40 6.54
N PRO A 161 -19.27 -15.45 5.91
CA PRO A 161 -19.67 -15.42 4.51
C PRO A 161 -20.61 -14.28 4.14
N GLU A 162 -21.61 -14.00 4.99
CA GLU A 162 -22.60 -12.95 4.79
C GLU A 162 -21.99 -11.55 4.85
N THR A 163 -21.10 -11.30 5.82
CA THR A 163 -20.38 -10.04 5.95
C THR A 163 -19.47 -9.79 4.75
N TYR A 164 -18.69 -10.81 4.38
CA TYR A 164 -17.81 -10.73 3.21
C TYR A 164 -18.59 -10.50 1.92
N ALA A 165 -19.69 -11.24 1.70
CA ALA A 165 -20.54 -11.07 0.54
C ALA A 165 -21.20 -9.68 0.50
N GLY A 166 -21.67 -9.18 1.65
CA GLY A 166 -22.28 -7.84 1.76
C GLY A 166 -21.31 -6.70 1.45
N ILE A 167 -20.02 -6.85 1.76
CA ILE A 167 -18.99 -5.83 1.51
C ILE A 167 -18.37 -5.98 0.12
N ARG A 168 -17.92 -7.18 -0.24
CA ARG A 168 -17.12 -7.45 -1.44
C ARG A 168 -17.94 -7.91 -2.63
N GLY A 169 -19.20 -8.33 -2.43
CA GLY A 169 -20.06 -8.86 -3.50
C GLY A 169 -19.56 -10.20 -4.05
N ALA A 170 -18.85 -10.98 -3.23
CA ALA A 170 -18.22 -12.24 -3.64
C ALA A 170 -18.32 -13.32 -2.56
N THR A 171 -18.03 -14.56 -2.91
CA THR A 171 -18.08 -15.69 -1.98
C THR A 171 -16.76 -15.86 -1.25
N LEU A 172 -16.79 -15.79 0.09
CA LEU A 172 -15.59 -15.92 0.92
C LEU A 172 -14.87 -17.26 0.72
N SER A 173 -15.61 -18.37 0.63
CA SER A 173 -15.02 -19.71 0.49
C SER A 173 -14.10 -19.82 -0.72
N GLN A 174 -14.45 -19.20 -1.86
CA GLN A 174 -13.62 -19.20 -3.06
C GLN A 174 -12.25 -18.54 -2.81
N VAL A 175 -12.22 -17.42 -2.08
CA VAL A 175 -10.97 -16.74 -1.73
C VAL A 175 -10.15 -17.59 -0.77
N LEU A 176 -10.78 -18.20 0.22
CA LEU A 176 -10.09 -19.09 1.17
C LEU A 176 -9.50 -20.32 0.45
N ASP A 177 -10.21 -20.89 -0.51
CA ASP A 177 -9.73 -22.02 -1.30
C ASP A 177 -8.56 -21.63 -2.21
N ASN A 178 -8.60 -20.45 -2.82
CA ASN A 178 -7.48 -19.91 -3.59
C ASN A 178 -6.24 -19.67 -2.73
N ILE A 179 -6.41 -19.14 -1.51
CA ILE A 179 -5.30 -18.98 -0.55
C ILE A 179 -4.71 -20.34 -0.15
N ARG A 180 -5.55 -21.36 0.08
CA ARG A 180 -5.09 -22.73 0.34
C ARG A 180 -4.32 -23.29 -0.87
N GLY A 181 -4.79 -23.01 -2.09
CA GLY A 181 -4.11 -23.36 -3.33
C GLY A 181 -2.73 -22.73 -3.46
N LEU A 182 -2.57 -21.45 -3.09
CA LEU A 182 -1.27 -20.78 -3.03
C LEU A 182 -0.32 -21.46 -2.03
N ASN A 183 -0.81 -21.79 -0.83
CA ASN A 183 -0.03 -22.49 0.18
C ASN A 183 0.37 -23.91 -0.27
N GLU A 184 -0.48 -24.61 -1.02
CA GLU A 184 -0.13 -25.90 -1.62
C GLU A 184 0.92 -25.76 -2.72
N ALA A 185 0.80 -24.76 -3.61
CA ALA A 185 1.79 -24.48 -4.63
C ALA A 185 3.18 -24.20 -4.03
N LYS A 186 3.21 -23.44 -2.92
CA LYS A 186 4.43 -23.20 -2.13
C LYS A 186 5.06 -24.49 -1.63
N ARG A 187 4.27 -25.39 -1.02
CA ARG A 187 4.75 -26.70 -0.54
C ARG A 187 5.29 -27.56 -1.68
N GLN A 188 4.55 -27.67 -2.79
CA GLN A 188 4.93 -28.49 -3.95
C GLN A 188 6.25 -28.03 -4.57
N LEU A 189 6.53 -26.73 -4.54
CA LEU A 189 7.74 -26.12 -5.10
C LEU A 189 8.85 -25.92 -4.05
N GLY A 190 8.65 -26.35 -2.80
CA GLY A 190 9.63 -26.20 -1.71
C GLY A 190 9.96 -24.73 -1.40
N SER A 191 8.99 -23.82 -1.55
CA SER A 191 9.18 -22.39 -1.38
C SER A 191 8.47 -21.84 -0.14
N LEU A 192 9.15 -20.99 0.61
CA LEU A 192 8.54 -20.19 1.69
C LEU A 192 7.76 -18.98 1.18
N TYR A 193 7.96 -18.60 -0.09
CA TYR A 193 7.39 -17.42 -0.73
C TYR A 193 6.32 -17.76 -1.77
N PRO A 194 5.29 -16.91 -1.93
CA PRO A 194 5.09 -15.64 -1.23
C PRO A 194 4.65 -15.79 0.23
N ALA A 195 5.08 -14.87 1.09
CA ALA A 195 4.51 -14.70 2.41
C ALA A 195 3.11 -14.08 2.27
N LEU A 196 2.13 -14.72 2.89
CA LEU A 196 0.74 -14.27 2.83
C LEU A 196 0.50 -13.14 3.84
N GLY A 197 -0.12 -12.05 3.37
CA GLY A 197 -0.73 -11.02 4.20
C GLY A 197 -2.23 -10.97 3.98
N ILE A 198 -2.96 -10.52 5.00
CA ILE A 198 -4.39 -10.21 4.90
C ILE A 198 -4.56 -8.71 5.12
N GLU A 199 -5.34 -8.07 4.26
CA GLU A 199 -5.82 -6.71 4.46
C GLU A 199 -7.31 -6.73 4.78
N PHE A 200 -7.71 -5.98 5.80
CA PHE A 200 -9.08 -5.89 6.29
C PHE A 200 -9.47 -4.42 6.44
N VAL A 201 -10.52 -4.00 5.75
CA VAL A 201 -11.14 -2.69 5.96
C VAL A 201 -12.17 -2.82 7.09
N ALA A 202 -11.95 -2.10 8.19
CA ALA A 202 -12.83 -2.06 9.34
C ALA A 202 -13.96 -1.05 9.16
N LEU A 203 -15.18 -1.52 9.44
CA LEU A 203 -16.44 -0.81 9.49
C LEU A 203 -17.07 -1.06 10.87
N LYS A 204 -18.06 -0.26 11.28
CA LYS A 204 -18.83 -0.57 12.50
C LYS A 204 -19.50 -1.93 12.41
N THR A 205 -19.98 -2.29 11.22
CA THR A 205 -20.75 -3.52 10.96
C THR A 205 -19.93 -4.81 10.92
N ASN A 206 -18.62 -4.76 10.70
CA ASN A 206 -17.75 -5.95 10.71
C ASN A 206 -16.73 -5.96 11.86
N LEU A 207 -16.88 -5.04 12.81
CA LEU A 207 -15.90 -4.82 13.86
C LEU A 207 -15.81 -6.00 14.84
N ASP A 208 -16.94 -6.65 15.10
CA ASP A 208 -17.05 -7.83 15.97
C ASP A 208 -16.30 -9.07 15.41
N GLU A 209 -15.90 -9.03 14.14
CA GLU A 209 -15.17 -10.09 13.46
C GLU A 209 -13.64 -9.99 13.59
N LEU A 210 -13.10 -8.85 14.05
CA LEU A 210 -11.66 -8.66 14.19
C LEU A 210 -10.97 -9.71 15.08
N PRO A 211 -11.55 -10.18 16.21
CA PRO A 211 -10.94 -11.26 16.99
C PRO A 211 -10.80 -12.56 16.17
N GLN A 212 -11.83 -12.92 15.42
CA GLN A 212 -11.88 -14.11 14.57
C GLN A 212 -10.94 -13.99 13.35
N LEU A 213 -10.59 -12.78 12.93
CA LEU A 213 -9.62 -12.54 11.85
C LEU A 213 -8.23 -13.09 12.17
N THR A 214 -7.82 -13.04 13.45
CA THR A 214 -6.52 -13.59 13.88
C THR A 214 -6.50 -15.12 13.84
N GLU A 215 -7.63 -15.76 14.18
CA GLU A 215 -7.82 -17.21 14.04
C GLU A 215 -7.82 -17.62 12.58
N LEU A 216 -8.51 -16.86 11.72
CA LEU A 216 -8.49 -17.07 10.27
C LEU A 216 -7.06 -16.94 9.71
N ALA A 217 -6.33 -15.90 10.13
CA ALA A 217 -4.94 -15.69 9.73
C ALA A 217 -4.04 -16.88 10.10
N THR A 218 -4.25 -17.46 11.29
CA THR A 218 -3.55 -18.68 11.72
C THR A 218 -3.86 -19.86 10.81
N HIS A 219 -5.15 -20.12 10.53
CA HIS A 219 -5.58 -21.24 9.68
C HIS A 219 -5.10 -21.11 8.23
N LEU A 220 -4.97 -19.88 7.72
CA LEU A 220 -4.49 -19.60 6.37
C LEU A 220 -2.96 -19.46 6.28
N ASN A 221 -2.26 -19.57 7.41
CA ASN A 221 -0.82 -19.36 7.50
C ASN A 221 -0.39 -17.95 7.02
N ALA A 222 -1.18 -16.93 7.36
CA ALA A 222 -0.89 -15.54 7.05
C ALA A 222 0.11 -14.96 8.05
N ALA A 223 1.21 -14.41 7.53
CA ALA A 223 2.28 -13.80 8.31
C ALA A 223 1.93 -12.40 8.85
N ARG A 224 0.94 -11.73 8.24
CA ARG A 224 0.56 -10.36 8.60
C ARG A 224 -0.93 -10.14 8.40
N VAL A 225 -1.54 -9.38 9.30
CA VAL A 225 -2.85 -8.75 9.09
C VAL A 225 -2.67 -7.24 9.19
N LEU A 226 -3.15 -6.51 8.20
CA LEU A 226 -3.22 -5.07 8.19
C LEU A 226 -4.70 -4.66 8.22
N VAL A 227 -5.09 -3.99 9.29
CA VAL A 227 -6.43 -3.41 9.42
C VAL A 227 -6.36 -1.93 9.07
N SER A 228 -7.23 -1.49 8.17
CA SER A 228 -7.42 -0.07 7.82
C SER A 228 -8.84 0.35 8.19
N ASN A 229 -9.08 1.65 8.38
CA ASN A 229 -10.44 2.15 8.53
C ASN A 229 -11.06 2.38 7.16
N VAL A 230 -12.38 2.14 7.03
CA VAL A 230 -13.13 2.60 5.87
C VAL A 230 -13.02 4.12 5.73
N LEU A 231 -12.63 4.60 4.55
CA LEU A 231 -12.65 6.02 4.24
C LEU A 231 -14.04 6.42 3.72
N ALA A 232 -14.57 7.54 4.18
CA ALA A 232 -15.93 7.97 3.87
C ALA A 232 -16.06 8.55 2.47
N TYR A 233 -16.13 7.69 1.45
CA TYR A 233 -16.37 8.10 0.07
C TYR A 233 -17.85 8.37 -0.22
N SER A 234 -18.75 7.77 0.58
CA SER A 234 -20.20 7.95 0.52
C SER A 234 -20.77 8.22 1.92
N GLU A 235 -22.02 8.68 2.00
CA GLU A 235 -22.74 8.84 3.26
C GLU A 235 -22.88 7.51 4.02
N GLU A 236 -23.08 6.40 3.29
CA GLU A 236 -23.12 5.06 3.88
C GLU A 236 -21.78 4.71 4.55
N MET A 237 -20.66 4.94 3.87
CA MET A 237 -19.33 4.72 4.46
C MET A 237 -19.05 5.67 5.61
N ARG A 238 -19.57 6.91 5.55
CA ARG A 238 -19.47 7.88 6.66
C ARG A 238 -20.15 7.35 7.92
N ALA A 239 -21.32 6.72 7.78
CA ALA A 239 -22.02 6.11 8.90
C ALA A 239 -21.23 4.95 9.53
N GLU A 240 -20.34 4.31 8.77
CA GLU A 240 -19.54 3.16 9.16
C GLU A 240 -18.14 3.51 9.70
N MET A 241 -17.73 4.78 9.66
CA MET A 241 -16.40 5.21 10.11
C MET A 241 -16.15 4.91 11.59
N LEU A 242 -14.91 4.50 11.88
CA LEU A 242 -14.46 4.21 13.24
C LEU A 242 -13.51 5.28 13.81
N TYR A 243 -13.14 6.30 13.04
CA TYR A 243 -12.27 7.40 13.49
C TYR A 243 -13.03 8.71 13.68
N GLY A 244 -12.43 9.64 14.43
CA GLY A 244 -12.93 11.00 14.65
C GLY A 244 -11.86 11.92 15.25
N TYR A 245 -12.26 13.11 15.67
CA TYR A 245 -11.37 14.05 16.39
C TYR A 245 -11.10 13.62 17.83
N GLU A 246 -12.05 12.94 18.46
CA GLU A 246 -11.90 12.46 19.83
C GLU A 246 -11.04 11.19 19.90
N PRO A 247 -10.19 11.04 20.94
CA PRO A 247 -9.42 9.83 21.16
C PRO A 247 -10.35 8.62 21.34
N ARG A 248 -10.19 7.62 20.48
CA ARG A 248 -10.80 6.29 20.65
C ARG A 248 -9.70 5.29 21.00
N PRO A 249 -9.92 4.40 21.98
CA PRO A 249 -8.92 3.39 22.32
C PRO A 249 -8.60 2.52 21.10
N PRO A 250 -7.33 2.18 20.86
CA PRO A 250 -6.98 1.27 19.78
C PRO A 250 -7.58 -0.11 20.06
N PHE A 251 -7.84 -0.88 19.00
CA PHE A 251 -8.30 -2.26 19.16
C PHE A 251 -7.27 -3.06 19.95
N MET A 252 -7.71 -3.87 20.91
CA MET A 252 -6.83 -4.84 21.55
C MET A 252 -6.89 -6.13 20.75
N ALA A 253 -5.78 -6.51 20.14
CA ALA A 253 -5.62 -7.82 19.57
C ALA A 253 -4.16 -8.27 19.72
N GLN A 254 -3.99 -9.57 19.97
CA GLN A 254 -2.68 -10.18 20.20
C GLN A 254 -2.13 -10.77 18.89
N GLY A 255 -0.82 -10.99 18.85
CA GLY A 255 -0.20 -11.75 17.75
C GLY A 255 -0.65 -13.22 17.75
N TRP A 256 -0.47 -13.91 16.62
CA TRP A 256 -0.86 -15.32 16.45
C TRP A 256 0.29 -16.16 15.89
N PRO A 257 0.28 -17.50 16.06
CA PRO A 257 1.31 -18.36 15.50
C PRO A 257 1.15 -18.53 13.98
N VAL A 258 2.27 -18.58 13.28
CA VAL A 258 2.39 -18.80 11.82
C VAL A 258 3.35 -19.96 11.60
N ARG A 259 2.92 -21.01 10.90
CA ARG A 259 3.72 -22.23 10.70
C ARG A 259 4.54 -22.12 9.42
N ALA A 260 5.85 -22.02 9.55
CA ALA A 260 6.79 -22.08 8.44
C ALA A 260 7.63 -23.36 8.55
N ASP A 261 7.17 -24.43 7.89
CA ASP A 261 7.77 -25.76 7.95
C ASP A 261 7.99 -26.26 9.39
N ALA A 262 9.26 -26.42 9.81
CA ALA A 262 9.63 -26.89 11.15
C ALA A 262 9.64 -25.79 12.23
N TRP A 263 9.28 -24.54 11.88
CA TRP A 263 9.37 -23.38 12.75
C TRP A 263 8.02 -22.69 12.97
N VAL A 264 7.81 -22.17 14.18
CA VAL A 264 6.67 -21.30 14.51
C VAL A 264 7.18 -19.86 14.57
N MET A 265 6.65 -19.01 13.70
CA MET A 265 6.84 -17.56 13.73
C MET A 265 5.62 -16.88 14.35
N TRP A 266 5.77 -15.63 14.79
CA TRP A 266 4.66 -14.81 15.26
C TRP A 266 4.19 -13.86 14.16
N GLY A 267 2.90 -13.94 13.83
CA GLY A 267 2.23 -13.03 12.92
C GLY A 267 2.10 -11.64 13.54
N THR A 268 2.15 -10.61 12.69
CA THR A 268 2.03 -9.21 13.11
C THR A 268 0.68 -8.64 12.76
N LEU A 269 0.07 -7.91 13.68
CA LEU A 269 -1.14 -7.13 13.47
C LEU A 269 -0.82 -5.64 13.44
N ASP A 270 -1.20 -4.98 12.35
CA ASP A 270 -1.17 -3.52 12.27
C ASP A 270 -2.60 -2.99 12.33
N LEU A 271 -2.90 -2.19 13.35
CA LEU A 271 -4.21 -1.57 13.53
C LEU A 271 -4.22 -0.12 13.05
N PRO A 272 -5.37 0.37 12.57
CA PRO A 272 -5.47 1.74 12.10
C PRO A 272 -5.46 2.72 13.28
N ARG A 273 -5.12 3.97 12.98
CA ARG A 273 -5.30 5.05 13.94
C ARG A 273 -6.79 5.39 14.03
N MET A 274 -7.26 5.54 15.27
CA MET A 274 -8.67 5.81 15.58
C MET A 274 -8.94 7.28 15.91
N HIS A 275 -7.88 8.09 15.96
CA HIS A 275 -7.95 9.52 16.24
C HIS A 275 -7.20 10.28 15.13
N TRP A 276 -7.80 11.37 14.66
CA TRP A 276 -7.14 12.32 13.77
C TRP A 276 -6.65 13.50 14.60
N GLY A 277 -5.35 13.46 14.94
CA GLY A 277 -4.68 14.52 15.70
C GLY A 277 -3.78 15.39 14.82
N ALA A 278 -3.19 16.42 15.41
CA ALA A 278 -2.23 17.32 14.75
C ALA A 278 -0.86 16.65 14.40
N GLU A 279 -0.68 15.36 14.70
CA GLU A 279 0.54 14.65 14.34
C GLU A 279 0.70 14.54 12.82
N ARG A 280 1.70 15.25 12.27
CA ARG A 280 2.07 15.21 10.85
C ARG A 280 2.90 13.94 10.53
N ARG A 281 2.29 12.76 10.60
CA ARG A 281 2.93 11.48 10.21
C ARG A 281 2.17 10.84 9.05
N CYS A 282 2.87 10.63 7.93
CA CYS A 282 2.36 9.91 6.77
C CYS A 282 3.25 8.70 6.48
N ARG A 283 2.65 7.51 6.38
CA ARG A 283 3.39 6.26 6.11
C ARG A 283 4.08 6.28 4.74
N PHE A 284 3.47 6.87 3.71
CA PHE A 284 4.12 7.01 2.39
C PHE A 284 5.41 7.81 2.46
N VAL A 285 5.38 8.94 3.20
CA VAL A 285 6.57 9.77 3.40
C VAL A 285 7.63 9.04 4.21
N GLN A 286 7.24 8.38 5.32
CA GLN A 286 8.17 7.64 6.19
C GLN A 286 8.79 6.42 5.48
N ASP A 287 8.00 5.73 4.67
CA ASP A 287 8.45 4.58 3.89
C ASP A 287 9.22 4.99 2.62
N ARG A 288 9.34 6.30 2.34
CA ARG A 288 9.91 6.85 1.10
C ARG A 288 9.30 6.19 -0.13
N ALA A 289 7.97 6.22 -0.16
CA ALA A 289 7.17 5.57 -1.18
C ALA A 289 6.64 6.57 -2.20
N VAL A 290 6.51 6.12 -3.44
CA VAL A 290 5.86 6.86 -4.53
C VAL A 290 4.95 5.92 -5.31
N VAL A 291 3.93 6.47 -5.98
CA VAL A 291 2.99 5.72 -6.79
C VAL A 291 3.10 6.14 -8.25
N VAL A 292 3.07 5.15 -9.14
CA VAL A 292 2.86 5.33 -10.58
C VAL A 292 1.49 4.77 -10.95
N GLY A 293 0.63 5.63 -11.48
CA GLY A 293 -0.68 5.27 -11.99
C GLY A 293 -0.62 4.49 -13.31
N TRP A 294 -1.76 3.95 -13.73
CA TRP A 294 -1.89 3.13 -14.95
C TRP A 294 -1.41 3.82 -16.24
N ASP A 295 -1.46 5.14 -16.30
CA ASP A 295 -0.99 5.95 -17.44
C ASP A 295 0.48 6.39 -17.32
N GLY A 296 1.17 6.04 -16.24
CA GLY A 296 2.54 6.46 -15.95
C GLY A 296 2.66 7.75 -15.13
N GLY A 297 1.54 8.38 -14.74
CA GLY A 297 1.56 9.57 -13.89
C GLY A 297 2.04 9.26 -12.47
N LEU A 298 2.81 10.18 -11.88
CA LEU A 298 3.41 10.03 -10.56
C LEU A 298 2.59 10.76 -9.48
N ALA A 299 2.41 10.12 -8.34
CA ALA A 299 1.79 10.72 -7.18
C ALA A 299 2.53 10.33 -5.88
N PRO A 300 2.54 11.20 -4.86
CA PRO A 300 3.21 10.89 -3.59
C PRO A 300 2.49 9.80 -2.78
N CYS A 301 1.22 9.52 -3.06
CA CYS A 301 0.47 8.42 -2.45
C CYS A 301 -0.78 8.05 -3.28
N TYR A 302 -1.35 6.86 -3.02
CA TYR A 302 -2.53 6.38 -3.74
C TYR A 302 -3.75 7.30 -3.61
N ALA A 303 -3.87 7.99 -2.48
CA ALA A 303 -4.97 8.92 -2.25
C ALA A 303 -4.94 10.13 -3.19
N LEU A 304 -3.82 10.41 -3.88
CA LEU A 304 -3.71 11.51 -4.83
C LEU A 304 -3.52 11.03 -6.28
N CYS A 305 -3.71 9.73 -6.56
CA CYS A 305 -3.57 9.18 -7.91
C CYS A 305 -4.78 9.41 -8.80
N HIS A 306 -5.92 9.79 -8.22
CA HIS A 306 -7.25 9.70 -8.85
C HIS A 306 -8.11 10.89 -8.47
N ASN A 307 -9.12 11.17 -9.28
CA ASN A 307 -10.09 12.24 -9.04
C ASN A 307 -11.34 11.68 -8.38
N TYR A 308 -11.64 12.10 -7.15
CA TYR A 308 -12.79 11.59 -6.41
C TYR A 308 -13.26 12.55 -5.33
N SER A 309 -14.47 12.28 -4.82
CA SER A 309 -15.01 12.98 -3.66
C SER A 309 -14.97 12.12 -2.41
N TYR A 310 -14.81 12.75 -1.25
CA TYR A 310 -14.92 12.09 0.06
C TYR A 310 -15.51 13.05 1.10
N PHE A 311 -15.96 12.51 2.22
CA PHE A 311 -16.42 13.26 3.37
C PHE A 311 -15.29 13.36 4.39
N ALA A 312 -14.96 14.60 4.77
CA ALA A 312 -14.09 14.86 5.92
C ALA A 312 -14.81 14.48 7.23
N ILE A 313 -14.06 14.45 8.33
CA ILE A 313 -14.56 14.03 9.65
C ILE A 313 -15.73 14.89 10.12
N ASP A 314 -15.72 16.18 9.79
CA ASP A 314 -16.78 17.15 10.07
C ASP A 314 -18.00 17.01 9.14
N GLY A 315 -18.00 16.03 8.23
CA GLY A 315 -19.07 15.79 7.26
C GLY A 315 -19.00 16.69 6.02
N GLN A 316 -18.00 17.57 5.89
CA GLN A 316 -17.86 18.37 4.68
C GLN A 316 -17.41 17.49 3.51
N LYS A 317 -18.14 17.56 2.39
CA LYS A 317 -17.72 16.91 1.15
C LYS A 317 -16.54 17.68 0.55
N LYS A 318 -15.44 16.97 0.31
CA LYS A 318 -14.22 17.48 -0.31
C LYS A 318 -13.97 16.79 -1.63
N GLN A 319 -13.35 17.52 -2.55
CA GLN A 319 -12.88 16.99 -3.81
C GLN A 319 -11.36 16.81 -3.75
N VAL A 320 -10.90 15.65 -4.20
CA VAL A 320 -9.50 15.37 -4.42
C VAL A 320 -9.28 15.40 -5.91
N SER A 321 -8.40 16.30 -6.34
CA SER A 321 -7.86 16.27 -7.69
C SER A 321 -6.59 15.43 -7.69
N ARG A 322 -6.44 14.64 -8.74
CA ARG A 322 -5.22 13.93 -9.05
C ARG A 322 -4.02 14.90 -9.05
N TYR A 323 -2.91 14.46 -8.45
CA TYR A 323 -1.64 15.21 -8.39
C TYR A 323 -1.02 15.43 -9.77
#